data_AF-A0A1J9RR15-F1
#
_entry.id   AF-A0A1J9RR15-F1
#
_cell.length_a   1.000
_cell.length_b   1.000
_cell.length_c   1.000
_cell.angle_alpha   90.00
_cell.angle_beta   90.00
_cell.angle_gamma   90.00
#
_symmetry.space_group_name_H-M   'P 1'
#
loop_
_entity.id
_entity.type
_entity.pdbx_description
1 polymer ?
#
loop_
_entity_poly.entity_id
_entity_poly.type
_entity_poly.pdbx_seq_one_letter_code
_entity_poly.pdbx_strand_id
1 'polypeptide(L)'
;MSSHASLSAAADERKARLAKLKSLKRKAPDEPSDIEPSAQDDDRESPSAPDVSRLYLSGRNFDAETKGPKLGFELNPAENQVTLEAKAAELAERTKTEAAAAEAADKPLDLFKLQPKKPNWDLKRDLDKKLEVLNVRTENAIARLVRERIENAQKEARKKAGASTGELEPTDKDGEVVGMEGAMLAEAMREREREDEAEREREKGDEELV
;
A
#
# COMPACT_ATOMS: atom_id res chain seq x y z
N MET A 1 71.75 6.00 -45.33
CA MET A 1 72.56 6.21 -44.11
C MET A 1 71.72 5.78 -42.91
N SER A 2 72.14 4.76 -42.19
CA SER A 2 71.29 3.82 -41.44
C SER A 2 70.70 4.39 -40.13
N SER A 3 69.36 4.48 -40.07
CA SER A 3 68.58 4.84 -38.87
C SER A 3 68.79 3.89 -37.68
N HIS A 4 69.14 2.63 -37.94
CA HIS A 4 69.45 1.67 -36.89
C HIS A 4 70.73 2.03 -36.13
N ALA A 5 71.72 2.63 -36.80
CA ALA A 5 72.96 3.06 -36.14
C ALA A 5 72.74 4.30 -35.26
N SER A 6 71.83 5.22 -35.63
CA SER A 6 71.48 6.36 -34.78
C SER A 6 70.66 5.94 -33.55
N LEU A 7 69.76 4.97 -33.71
CA LEU A 7 69.00 4.40 -32.60
C LEU A 7 69.90 3.65 -31.60
N SER A 8 70.87 2.86 -32.08
CA SER A 8 71.83 2.19 -31.18
C SER A 8 72.73 3.19 -30.46
N ALA A 9 73.22 4.23 -31.16
CA ALA A 9 74.01 5.29 -30.53
C ALA A 9 73.24 6.02 -29.42
N ALA A 10 71.96 6.36 -29.65
CA ALA A 10 71.12 7.00 -28.65
C ALA A 10 70.86 6.11 -27.41
N ALA A 11 70.73 4.80 -27.61
CA ALA A 11 70.57 3.85 -26.51
C ALA A 11 71.84 3.78 -25.64
N ASP A 12 73.01 3.76 -26.27
CA ASP A 12 74.30 3.75 -25.59
C ASP A 12 74.55 5.07 -24.83
N GLU A 13 74.20 6.22 -25.40
CA GLU A 13 74.25 7.52 -24.72
C GLU A 13 73.35 7.56 -23.48
N ARG A 14 72.12 7.04 -23.58
CA ARG A 14 71.20 6.95 -22.43
C ARG A 14 71.79 6.06 -21.33
N LYS A 15 72.36 4.91 -21.70
CA LYS A 15 72.99 3.98 -20.76
C LYS A 15 74.19 4.63 -20.05
N ALA A 16 75.02 5.36 -20.78
CA ALA A 16 76.14 6.11 -20.23
C ALA A 16 75.67 7.24 -19.28
N ARG A 17 74.60 7.96 -19.64
CA ARG A 17 74.01 9.00 -18.79
C ARG A 17 73.46 8.42 -17.49
N LEU A 18 72.75 7.30 -17.56
CA LEU A 18 72.25 6.60 -16.37
C LEU A 18 73.38 6.07 -15.49
N ALA A 19 74.47 5.57 -16.07
CA ALA A 19 75.64 5.13 -15.31
C ALA A 19 76.30 6.30 -14.55
N LYS A 20 76.44 7.48 -15.19
CA LYS A 20 76.93 8.71 -14.54
C LYS A 20 76.03 9.15 -13.39
N LEU A 21 74.70 9.07 -13.54
CA LEU A 21 73.76 9.38 -12.47
C LEU A 21 73.83 8.36 -11.32
N LYS A 22 74.04 7.08 -11.63
CA LYS A 22 74.25 6.03 -10.62
C LYS A 22 75.56 6.21 -9.83
N SER A 23 76.64 6.66 -10.46
CA SER A 23 77.87 6.99 -9.73
C SER A 23 77.71 8.26 -8.88
N LEU A 24 76.92 9.24 -9.34
CA LEU A 24 76.64 10.44 -8.56
C LEU A 24 75.79 10.15 -7.32
N LYS A 25 74.78 9.26 -7.44
CA LYS A 25 73.95 8.85 -6.29
C LYS A 25 74.77 8.12 -5.21
N ARG A 26 75.80 7.36 -5.59
CA ARG A 26 76.72 6.66 -4.65
C ARG A 26 77.85 7.56 -4.10
N LYS A 27 77.93 8.83 -4.52
CA LYS A 27 78.94 9.80 -4.07
C LYS A 27 78.35 10.92 -3.22
N ALA A 28 77.03 10.95 -3.04
CA ALA A 28 76.44 11.62 -1.88
C ALA A 28 76.93 10.86 -0.64
N PRO A 29 77.52 11.53 0.38
CA PRO A 29 77.97 10.85 1.58
C PRO A 29 76.74 10.29 2.31
N ASP A 30 76.62 8.97 2.34
CA ASP A 30 75.70 8.27 3.22
C ASP A 30 76.19 8.46 4.67
N GLU A 31 75.44 9.23 5.45
CA GLU A 31 75.28 9.02 6.88
C GLU A 31 74.87 7.54 7.10
N PRO A 32 75.54 6.77 7.96
CA PRO A 32 75.16 5.38 8.18
C PRO A 32 73.92 5.33 9.07
N SER A 33 72.72 5.32 8.47
CA SER A 33 71.52 4.80 9.11
C SER A 33 71.35 3.35 8.69
N ASP A 34 71.79 2.43 9.54
CA ASP A 34 71.37 1.02 9.53
C ASP A 34 69.84 0.97 9.65
N ILE A 35 69.14 0.75 8.54
CA ILE A 35 67.70 0.48 8.55
C ILE A 35 67.44 -0.70 7.62
N GLU A 36 67.22 -1.85 8.25
CA GLU A 36 66.55 -3.02 7.70
C GLU A 36 65.22 -2.65 7.01
N PRO A 37 64.68 -3.46 6.08
CA PRO A 37 63.43 -3.15 5.42
C PRO A 37 62.25 -3.39 6.38
N SER A 38 62.05 -2.49 7.34
CA SER A 38 60.76 -2.38 8.02
C SER A 38 59.80 -1.70 7.06
N ALA A 39 58.78 -2.44 6.63
CA ALA A 39 57.54 -1.86 6.13
C ALA A 39 56.98 -0.96 7.24
N GLN A 40 57.32 0.33 7.19
CA GLN A 40 56.76 1.35 8.04
C GLN A 40 55.76 2.13 7.19
N ASP A 41 54.49 1.95 7.54
CA ASP A 41 53.43 2.88 7.19
C ASP A 41 53.87 4.30 7.58
N ASP A 42 54.03 5.16 6.58
CA ASP A 42 54.25 6.60 6.75
C ASP A 42 52.93 7.26 7.20
N ASP A 43 52.55 7.06 8.46
CA ASP A 43 51.62 7.95 9.17
C ASP A 43 52.45 9.02 9.91
N ARG A 44 53.05 9.90 9.12
CA ARG A 44 53.58 11.18 9.61
C ARG A 44 52.48 12.23 9.46
N GLU A 45 51.72 12.47 10.52
CA GLU A 45 50.81 13.61 10.63
C GLU A 45 51.62 14.93 10.57
N SER A 46 51.80 15.44 9.36
CA SER A 46 52.16 16.84 9.10
C SER A 46 50.89 17.69 9.02
N PRO A 47 50.87 18.92 9.54
CA PRO A 47 49.67 19.73 9.57
C PRO A 47 49.27 20.15 8.14
N SER A 48 48.06 19.75 7.74
CA SER A 48 47.18 20.34 6.72
C SER A 48 47.84 20.89 5.44
N ALA A 49 48.40 20.00 4.63
CA ALA A 49 48.44 20.22 3.19
C ALA A 49 47.09 19.77 2.59
N PRO A 50 46.52 20.49 1.59
CA PRO A 50 45.30 20.04 0.95
C PRO A 50 45.52 18.66 0.32
N ASP A 51 44.56 17.76 0.51
CA ASP A 51 44.61 16.41 -0.04
C ASP A 51 44.61 16.46 -1.58
N VAL A 52 45.81 16.47 -2.15
CA VAL A 52 46.05 16.57 -3.59
C VAL A 52 45.40 15.41 -4.36
N SER A 53 45.17 14.28 -3.69
CA SER A 53 44.53 13.12 -4.32
C SER A 53 43.07 13.42 -4.66
N ARG A 54 42.33 14.09 -3.76
CA ARG A 54 40.95 14.53 -4.01
C ARG A 54 40.85 15.64 -5.05
N LEU A 55 41.86 16.50 -5.14
CA LEU A 55 41.87 17.62 -6.11
C LEU A 55 42.24 17.19 -7.53
N TYR A 56 43.23 16.30 -7.68
CA TYR A 56 43.81 15.96 -9.00
C TYR A 56 43.48 14.55 -9.50
N LEU A 57 43.03 13.64 -8.63
CA LEU A 57 42.81 12.23 -8.95
C LEU A 57 41.34 11.78 -8.87
N SER A 58 40.44 12.67 -8.45
CA SER A 58 38.99 12.43 -8.28
C SER A 58 38.20 12.16 -9.57
N GLY A 59 38.79 12.40 -10.75
CA GLY A 59 38.18 12.10 -12.04
C GLY A 59 38.60 10.76 -12.66
N ARG A 60 39.41 9.96 -11.98
CA ARG A 60 39.84 8.62 -12.43
C ARG A 60 39.13 7.53 -11.63
N ASN A 61 39.27 6.26 -12.06
CA ASN A 61 38.87 5.09 -11.26
C ASN A 61 39.80 4.93 -10.04
N PHE A 62 39.91 5.96 -9.20
CA PHE A 62 40.74 5.98 -8.00
C PHE A 62 39.90 6.47 -6.84
N ASP A 63 39.96 5.75 -5.73
CA ASP A 63 39.35 6.14 -4.48
C ASP A 63 40.43 6.70 -3.55
N ALA A 64 40.22 7.94 -3.09
CA ALA A 64 41.16 8.68 -2.27
C ALA A 64 41.29 8.09 -0.85
N GLU A 65 40.25 7.42 -0.36
CA GLU A 65 40.21 6.87 1.00
C GLU A 65 40.94 5.53 1.07
N THR A 66 40.65 4.64 0.12
CA THR A 66 41.32 3.34 0.01
C THR A 66 42.64 3.39 -0.76
N LYS A 67 42.99 4.57 -1.33
CA LYS A 67 44.17 4.79 -2.20
C LYS A 67 44.29 3.73 -3.32
N GLY A 68 43.16 3.21 -3.80
CA GLY A 68 43.08 2.07 -4.70
C GLY A 68 42.15 2.31 -5.89
N PRO A 69 42.07 1.35 -6.83
CA PRO A 69 41.12 1.44 -7.93
C PRO A 69 39.68 1.39 -7.43
N LYS A 70 38.84 2.36 -7.82
CA LYS A 70 37.42 2.37 -7.47
C LYS A 70 36.70 1.22 -8.19
N LEU A 71 36.48 0.12 -7.48
CA LEU A 71 35.69 -1.03 -7.95
C LEU A 71 34.21 -0.74 -7.65
N GLY A 72 33.37 -0.72 -8.68
CA GLY A 72 31.94 -0.35 -8.58
C GLY A 72 31.04 -1.38 -7.88
N PHE A 73 31.60 -2.25 -7.03
CA PHE A 73 30.87 -3.29 -6.31
C PHE A 73 30.39 -2.85 -4.92
N GLU A 74 31.08 -1.88 -4.31
CA GLU A 74 30.77 -1.39 -2.95
C GLU A 74 29.53 -0.50 -2.91
N LEU A 75 29.19 0.14 -4.03
CA LEU A 75 28.04 1.04 -4.13
C LEU A 75 26.93 0.35 -4.91
N ASN A 76 26.04 -0.34 -4.22
CA ASN A 76 24.84 -0.89 -4.83
C ASN A 76 23.86 0.27 -5.13
N PRO A 77 23.63 0.64 -6.40
CA PRO A 77 22.72 1.74 -6.73
C PRO A 77 21.26 1.45 -6.35
N ALA A 78 20.91 0.17 -6.09
CA ALA A 78 19.57 -0.26 -5.74
C ALA A 78 19.28 -0.22 -4.23
N GLU A 79 20.28 0.00 -3.37
CA GLU A 79 20.11 -0.10 -1.90
C GLU A 79 19.15 0.95 -1.33
N ASN A 80 19.12 2.14 -1.90
CA ASN A 80 18.24 3.23 -1.46
C ASN A 80 16.91 3.32 -2.23
N GLN A 81 16.62 2.36 -3.11
CA GLN A 81 15.41 2.36 -3.92
C GLN A 81 14.56 1.13 -3.60
N VAL A 82 13.26 1.34 -3.41
CA VAL A 82 12.34 0.22 -3.19
C VAL A 82 12.18 -0.54 -4.51
N THR A 83 12.90 -1.65 -4.64
CA THR A 83 12.85 -2.51 -5.82
C THR A 83 11.53 -3.28 -5.87
N LEU A 84 11.14 -3.67 -7.08
CA LEU A 84 9.98 -4.54 -7.28
C LEU A 84 10.18 -5.91 -6.61
N GLU A 85 11.43 -6.39 -6.56
CA GLU A 85 11.80 -7.63 -5.90
C GLU A 85 11.55 -7.57 -4.39
N ALA A 86 11.93 -6.46 -3.73
CA ALA A 86 11.66 -6.26 -2.31
C ALA A 86 10.15 -6.23 -2.01
N LYS A 87 9.36 -5.52 -2.83
CA LYS A 87 7.89 -5.48 -2.69
C LYS A 87 7.24 -6.84 -2.95
N ALA A 88 7.73 -7.58 -3.94
CA ALA A 88 7.23 -8.91 -4.25
C ALA A 88 7.53 -9.89 -3.11
N ALA A 89 8.74 -9.82 -2.52
CA ALA A 89 9.11 -10.59 -1.34
C ALA A 89 8.23 -10.26 -0.14
N GLU A 90 7.97 -8.98 0.14
CA GLU A 90 7.07 -8.55 1.21
C GLU A 90 5.64 -9.10 1.01
N LEU A 91 5.11 -9.03 -0.22
CA LEU A 91 3.79 -9.55 -0.54
C LEU A 91 3.74 -11.08 -0.39
N ALA A 92 4.81 -11.79 -0.78
CA ALA A 92 4.92 -13.23 -0.60
C ALA A 92 4.93 -13.62 0.88
N GLU A 93 5.69 -12.91 1.72
CA GLU A 93 5.70 -13.16 3.17
C GLU A 93 4.35 -12.82 3.82
N ARG A 94 3.72 -11.71 3.41
CA ARG A 94 2.39 -11.35 3.88
C ARG A 94 1.34 -12.39 3.52
N THR A 95 1.30 -12.84 2.26
CA THR A 95 0.33 -13.87 1.83
C THR A 95 0.59 -15.21 2.52
N LYS A 96 1.85 -15.57 2.75
CA LYS A 96 2.22 -16.78 3.48
C LYS A 96 1.80 -16.73 4.95
N THR A 97 2.00 -15.60 5.62
CA THR A 97 1.56 -15.40 7.02
C THR A 97 0.04 -15.38 7.13
N GLU A 98 -0.66 -14.73 6.21
CA GLU A 98 -2.14 -14.74 6.15
C GLU A 98 -2.69 -16.15 5.89
N ALA A 99 -2.06 -16.93 5.00
CA ALA A 99 -2.44 -18.31 4.74
C ALA A 99 -2.20 -19.22 5.96
N ALA A 100 -1.04 -19.10 6.61
CA ALA A 100 -0.71 -19.86 7.82
C ALA A 100 -1.66 -19.50 8.98
N ALA A 101 -2.04 -18.22 9.11
CA ALA A 101 -3.03 -17.78 10.10
C ALA A 101 -4.43 -18.34 9.78
N ALA A 102 -4.81 -18.43 8.49
CA ALA A 102 -6.08 -19.02 8.08
C ALA A 102 -6.15 -20.54 8.32
N GLU A 103 -5.03 -21.24 8.13
CA GLU A 103 -4.88 -22.67 8.45
C GLU A 103 -4.93 -22.91 9.97
N ALA A 104 -4.18 -22.13 10.75
CA ALA A 104 -4.19 -22.22 12.21
C ALA A 104 -5.56 -21.88 12.83
N ALA A 105 -6.41 -21.13 12.13
CA ALA A 105 -7.76 -20.80 12.56
C ALA A 105 -8.75 -21.97 12.43
N ASP A 106 -8.31 -23.14 11.95
CA ASP A 106 -9.09 -24.40 11.86
C ASP A 106 -10.50 -24.19 11.30
N LYS A 107 -10.61 -23.25 10.35
CA LYS A 107 -11.90 -22.90 9.74
C LYS A 107 -12.38 -24.13 8.98
N PRO A 108 -13.62 -24.61 9.25
CA PRO A 108 -14.15 -25.76 8.53
C PRO A 108 -14.08 -25.48 7.03
N LEU A 109 -13.48 -26.42 6.29
CA LEU A 109 -13.34 -26.35 4.84
C LEU A 109 -14.71 -26.15 4.21
N ASP A 110 -14.91 -24.99 3.58
CA ASP A 110 -16.17 -24.64 2.95
C ASP A 110 -16.34 -25.42 1.64
N LEU A 111 -17.04 -26.55 1.73
CA LEU A 111 -17.32 -27.46 0.62
C LEU A 111 -17.98 -26.76 -0.58
N PHE A 112 -18.71 -25.65 -0.36
CA PHE A 112 -19.35 -24.89 -1.43
C PHE A 112 -18.39 -24.01 -2.24
N LYS A 113 -17.21 -23.70 -1.67
CA LYS A 113 -16.13 -23.00 -2.39
C LYS A 113 -15.28 -23.95 -3.22
N LEU A 114 -15.11 -25.19 -2.73
CA LEU A 114 -14.30 -26.22 -3.40
C LEU A 114 -15.04 -26.92 -4.55
N GLN A 115 -16.38 -26.86 -4.56
CA GLN A 115 -17.20 -27.40 -5.64
C GLN A 115 -16.93 -26.70 -6.98
N PRO A 116 -16.93 -27.46 -8.10
CA PRO A 116 -16.80 -26.87 -9.42
C PRO A 116 -17.95 -25.88 -9.67
N LYS A 117 -17.60 -24.65 -10.02
CA LYS A 117 -18.58 -23.59 -10.32
C LYS A 117 -19.18 -23.79 -11.72
N LYS A 118 -20.35 -23.19 -11.95
CA LYS A 118 -21.00 -23.18 -13.28
C LYS A 118 -20.10 -22.47 -14.31
N PRO A 119 -20.09 -22.84 -15.59
CA PRO A 119 -19.26 -22.14 -16.60
C PRO A 119 -19.53 -20.64 -16.70
N ASN A 120 -20.79 -20.21 -16.50
CA ASN A 120 -21.20 -18.80 -16.53
C ASN A 120 -21.04 -18.08 -15.17
N TRP A 121 -20.33 -18.67 -14.20
CA TRP A 121 -20.15 -18.09 -12.86
C TRP A 121 -19.42 -16.74 -12.91
N ASP A 122 -18.32 -16.68 -13.65
CA ASP A 122 -17.46 -15.51 -13.66
C ASP A 122 -18.10 -14.35 -14.44
N LEU A 123 -18.71 -14.69 -15.58
CA LEU A 123 -19.53 -13.76 -16.36
C LEU A 123 -20.66 -13.14 -15.54
N LYS A 124 -21.34 -13.93 -14.69
CA LYS A 124 -22.36 -13.40 -13.78
C LYS A 124 -21.77 -12.44 -12.78
N ARG A 125 -20.66 -12.82 -12.13
CA ARG A 125 -19.98 -11.95 -11.15
C ARG A 125 -19.56 -10.62 -11.76
N ASP A 126 -19.02 -10.64 -12.98
CA ASP A 126 -18.57 -9.41 -13.65
C ASP A 126 -19.74 -8.59 -14.21
N LEU A 127 -20.84 -9.24 -14.59
CA LEU A 127 -22.11 -8.56 -14.91
C LEU A 127 -22.69 -7.89 -13.66
N ASP A 128 -22.72 -8.59 -12.52
CA ASP A 128 -23.26 -8.10 -11.25
C ASP A 128 -22.54 -6.83 -10.79
N LYS A 129 -21.20 -6.81 -10.87
CA LYS A 129 -20.40 -5.59 -10.57
C LYS A 129 -20.77 -4.41 -11.46
N LYS A 130 -21.04 -4.65 -12.75
CA LYS A 130 -21.45 -3.59 -13.69
C LYS A 130 -22.87 -3.11 -13.42
N LEU A 131 -23.74 -4.01 -12.98
CA LEU A 131 -25.13 -3.72 -12.66
C LEU A 131 -25.31 -3.07 -11.29
N GLU A 132 -24.35 -3.15 -10.38
CA GLU A 132 -24.46 -2.62 -9.01
C GLU A 132 -24.98 -1.17 -8.96
N VAL A 133 -24.38 -0.27 -9.74
CA VAL A 133 -24.81 1.14 -9.81
C VAL A 133 -26.22 1.28 -10.42
N LEU A 134 -26.56 0.45 -11.40
CA LEU A 134 -27.87 0.46 -12.04
C LEU A 134 -28.95 -0.11 -11.11
N ASN A 135 -28.65 -1.15 -10.34
CA ASN A 135 -29.55 -1.76 -9.38
C ASN A 135 -29.96 -0.75 -8.31
N VAL A 136 -29.01 0.01 -7.75
CA VAL A 136 -29.33 1.09 -6.79
C VAL A 136 -30.29 2.13 -7.40
N ARG A 137 -30.07 2.55 -8.65
CA ARG A 137 -30.97 3.49 -9.32
C ARG A 137 -32.34 2.88 -9.59
N THR A 138 -32.37 1.61 -9.96
CA THR A 138 -33.60 0.86 -10.26
C THR A 138 -34.42 0.66 -8.99
N GLU A 139 -33.80 0.29 -7.88
CA GLU A 139 -34.43 0.18 -6.56
C GLU A 139 -34.98 1.52 -6.08
N ASN A 140 -34.22 2.61 -6.24
CA ASN A 140 -34.70 3.96 -5.93
C ASN A 140 -35.90 4.36 -6.81
N ALA A 141 -35.88 4.03 -8.10
CA ALA A 141 -37.00 4.29 -9.01
C ALA A 141 -38.23 3.46 -8.63
N ILE A 142 -38.05 2.19 -8.28
CA ILE A 142 -39.11 1.32 -7.76
C ILE A 142 -39.70 1.91 -6.48
N ALA A 143 -38.87 2.36 -5.53
CA ALA A 143 -39.32 2.99 -4.29
C ALA A 143 -40.16 4.26 -4.56
N ARG A 144 -39.74 5.10 -5.52
CA ARG A 144 -40.52 6.28 -5.94
C ARG A 144 -41.87 5.89 -6.54
N LEU A 145 -41.90 4.94 -7.47
CA LEU A 145 -43.14 4.46 -8.08
C LEU A 145 -44.09 3.85 -7.06
N VAL A 146 -43.58 3.11 -6.08
CA VAL A 146 -44.38 2.54 -4.99
C VAL A 146 -44.95 3.65 -4.12
N ARG A 147 -44.15 4.67 -3.75
CA ARG A 147 -44.64 5.85 -3.00
C ARG A 147 -45.77 6.55 -3.75
N GLU A 148 -45.58 6.88 -5.02
CA GLU A 148 -46.60 7.54 -5.85
C GLU A 148 -47.88 6.69 -5.95
N ARG A 149 -47.76 5.37 -6.11
CA ARG A 149 -48.92 4.47 -6.14
C ARG A 149 -49.68 4.46 -4.82
N ILE A 150 -48.99 4.43 -3.68
CA ILE A 150 -49.62 4.46 -2.36
C ILE A 150 -50.30 5.81 -2.12
N GLU A 151 -49.62 6.93 -2.43
CA GLU A 151 -50.20 8.27 -2.30
C GLU A 151 -51.45 8.45 -3.17
N ASN A 152 -51.42 7.96 -4.41
CA ASN A 152 -52.57 8.01 -5.30
C ASN A 152 -53.71 7.13 -4.79
N ALA A 153 -53.42 5.91 -4.31
CA ALA A 153 -54.42 5.05 -3.70
C ALA A 153 -55.05 5.70 -2.44
N GLN A 154 -54.24 6.35 -1.60
CA GLN A 154 -54.72 7.09 -0.43
C GLN A 154 -55.54 8.32 -0.83
N LYS A 155 -55.13 9.09 -1.83
CA LYS A 155 -55.90 10.24 -2.35
C LYS A 155 -57.25 9.78 -2.91
N GLU A 156 -57.29 8.68 -3.66
CA GLU A 156 -58.55 8.11 -4.16
C GLU A 156 -59.43 7.56 -3.04
N ALA A 157 -58.86 6.91 -2.03
CA ALA A 157 -59.59 6.48 -0.84
C ALA A 157 -60.14 7.68 -0.05
N ARG A 158 -59.35 8.74 0.14
CA ARG A 158 -59.77 10.00 0.78
C ARG A 158 -60.82 10.73 -0.04
N LYS A 159 -60.76 10.75 -1.38
CA LYS A 159 -61.83 11.31 -2.22
C LYS A 159 -63.13 10.51 -2.09
N LYS A 160 -63.03 9.18 -2.01
CA LYS A 160 -64.19 8.31 -1.78
C LYS A 160 -64.77 8.48 -0.37
N ALA A 161 -63.93 8.68 0.64
CA ALA A 161 -64.34 8.93 2.02
C ALA A 161 -64.76 10.39 2.28
N GLY A 162 -64.24 11.34 1.51
CA GLY A 162 -64.45 12.78 1.62
C GLY A 162 -65.75 13.29 1.00
N ALA A 163 -66.64 12.38 0.57
CA ALA A 163 -68.03 12.72 0.33
C ALA A 163 -68.85 12.84 1.64
N SER A 164 -68.27 12.61 2.82
CA SER A 164 -69.01 12.69 4.09
C SER A 164 -68.39 13.48 5.24
N THR A 165 -67.19 14.08 5.18
CA THR A 165 -66.70 14.93 6.29
C THR A 165 -65.63 15.93 5.85
N GLY A 166 -65.79 17.19 6.30
CA GLY A 166 -65.11 18.38 5.76
C GLY A 166 -63.61 18.52 6.05
N GLU A 167 -62.97 19.13 5.06
CA GLU A 167 -61.85 20.08 5.07
C GLU A 167 -60.96 20.15 6.34
N LEU A 168 -59.76 19.58 6.22
CA LEU A 168 -58.59 19.91 7.03
C LEU A 168 -57.40 20.10 6.07
N GLU A 169 -56.80 21.29 6.10
CA GLU A 169 -55.68 21.75 5.26
C GLU A 169 -54.49 20.79 5.22
N PRO A 170 -53.82 20.63 4.06
CA PRO A 170 -52.50 20.02 4.01
C PRO A 170 -51.46 21.07 4.39
N THR A 171 -50.76 20.87 5.51
CA THR A 171 -49.58 21.66 5.83
C THR A 171 -48.40 21.17 4.98
N ASP A 172 -47.97 22.00 4.03
CA ASP A 172 -46.77 21.82 3.24
C ASP A 172 -45.52 21.97 4.13
N LYS A 173 -45.09 20.87 4.76
CA LYS A 173 -43.74 20.76 5.31
C LYS A 173 -43.14 19.41 4.95
N ASP A 174 -42.22 19.46 4.01
CA ASP A 174 -41.32 18.37 3.63
C ASP A 174 -40.68 17.75 4.88
N GLY A 175 -40.86 16.44 5.07
CA GLY A 175 -39.97 15.67 5.92
C GLY A 175 -40.56 14.85 7.06
N GLU A 176 -41.84 14.46 7.04
CA GLU A 176 -42.31 13.34 7.88
C GLU A 176 -43.65 12.78 7.38
N VAL A 177 -43.61 11.86 6.41
CA VAL A 177 -44.74 10.93 6.21
C VAL A 177 -44.45 9.69 7.05
N VAL A 178 -44.35 9.90 8.36
CA VAL A 178 -44.48 8.87 9.38
C VAL A 178 -45.69 9.30 10.18
N GLY A 179 -46.80 8.56 10.12
CA GLY A 179 -47.78 8.71 11.21
C GLY A 179 -49.26 8.53 10.94
N MET A 180 -49.74 8.28 9.71
CA MET A 180 -51.17 7.94 9.59
C MET A 180 -51.47 6.47 9.88
N GLU A 181 -50.60 5.56 9.44
CA GLU A 181 -50.71 4.12 9.76
C GLU A 181 -50.18 3.80 11.17
N GLY A 182 -49.21 4.56 11.67
CA GLY A 182 -48.71 4.45 13.04
C GLY A 182 -49.74 4.88 14.10
N ALA A 183 -50.55 5.91 13.82
CA ALA A 183 -51.63 6.31 14.71
C ALA A 183 -52.74 5.25 14.76
N MET A 184 -53.14 4.68 13.62
CA MET A 184 -54.10 3.58 13.57
C MET A 184 -53.57 2.30 14.23
N LEU A 185 -52.29 1.95 14.04
CA LEU A 185 -51.67 0.80 14.69
C LEU A 185 -51.55 0.99 16.21
N ALA A 186 -51.21 2.21 16.67
CA ALA A 186 -51.15 2.54 18.09
C ALA A 186 -52.53 2.54 18.75
N GLU A 187 -53.57 2.97 18.02
CA GLU A 187 -54.95 2.88 18.49
C GLU A 187 -55.44 1.43 18.57
N ALA A 188 -55.17 0.63 17.53
CA ALA A 188 -55.47 -0.80 17.52
C ALA A 188 -54.73 -1.58 18.62
N MET A 189 -53.48 -1.21 18.91
CA MET A 189 -52.71 -1.83 20.01
C MET A 189 -53.29 -1.46 21.39
N ARG A 190 -53.70 -0.21 21.59
CA ARG A 190 -54.39 0.23 22.83
C ARG A 190 -55.79 -0.37 22.99
N GLU A 191 -56.44 -0.71 21.89
CA GLU A 191 -57.75 -1.36 21.90
C GLU A 191 -57.60 -2.84 22.28
N ARG A 192 -56.62 -3.54 21.68
CA ARG A 192 -56.27 -4.92 22.04
C ARG A 192 -55.80 -5.05 23.50
N GLU A 193 -54.98 -4.13 23.98
CA GLU A 193 -54.58 -4.13 25.40
C GLU A 193 -55.78 -3.99 26.35
N ARG A 194 -56.77 -3.17 25.99
CA ARG A 194 -58.02 -3.02 26.75
C ARG A 194 -58.89 -4.28 26.70
N GLU A 195 -58.98 -4.94 25.54
CA GLU A 195 -59.71 -6.21 25.42
C GLU A 195 -59.06 -7.33 26.22
N ASP A 196 -57.74 -7.49 26.12
CA ASP A 196 -56.96 -8.50 26.85
C ASP A 196 -57.05 -8.29 28.37
N GLU A 197 -57.19 -7.05 28.84
CA GLU A 197 -57.34 -6.72 30.27
C GLU A 197 -58.77 -6.99 30.76
N ALA A 198 -59.79 -6.67 29.96
CA ALA A 198 -61.19 -7.00 30.25
C ALA A 198 -61.47 -8.52 30.19
N GLU A 199 -60.73 -9.27 29.37
CA GLU A 199 -60.80 -10.74 29.35
C GLU A 199 -60.16 -11.34 30.60
N ARG A 200 -59.00 -10.83 31.03
CA ARG A 200 -58.36 -11.21 32.30
C ARG A 200 -59.22 -10.90 33.53
N GLU A 201 -59.96 -9.80 33.52
CA GLU A 201 -60.92 -9.48 34.59
C GLU A 201 -62.12 -10.43 34.60
N ARG A 202 -62.60 -10.86 33.42
CA ARG A 202 -63.67 -11.87 33.30
C ARG A 202 -63.22 -13.24 33.78
N GLU A 203 -62.04 -13.70 33.36
CA GLU A 203 -61.48 -14.98 33.83
C GLU A 203 -61.29 -15.01 35.34
N LYS A 204 -60.83 -13.91 35.96
CA LYS A 204 -60.74 -13.81 37.43
C LYS A 204 -62.11 -13.84 38.11
N GLY A 205 -63.13 -13.20 37.54
CA GLY A 205 -64.49 -13.22 38.08
C GLY A 205 -65.13 -14.62 38.00
N ASP A 206 -64.85 -15.37 36.94
CA ASP A 206 -65.30 -16.75 36.78
C ASP A 206 -64.53 -17.72 37.71
N GLU A 207 -63.25 -17.46 38.01
CA GLU A 207 -62.48 -18.21 39.02
C GLU A 207 -62.91 -17.92 40.46
N GLU A 208 -63.46 -16.74 40.76
CA GLU A 208 -63.95 -16.36 42.10
C GLU A 208 -65.39 -16.86 42.39
N LEU A 209 -66.10 -17.33 41.35
CA LEU A 209 -67.46 -17.88 41.41
C LEU A 209 -67.53 -19.42 41.46
N VAL A 210 -66.37 -20.10 41.45
CA VAL A 210 -66.21 -21.56 41.64
C VAL A 210 -65.76 -21.87 43.06
#